data_AF-F0RMS3-F1
#
_entry.id   AF-F0RMS3-F1
#
_cell.length_a   1.000
_cell.length_b   1.000
_cell.length_c   1.000
_cell.angle_alpha   90.00
_cell.angle_beta   90.00
_cell.angle_gamma   90.00
#
_symmetry.space_group_name_H-M   'P 1'
#
loop_
_entity.id
_entity.type
_entity.pdbx_description
1 polymer ?
#
loop_
_entity_poly.entity_id
_entity_poly.type
_entity_poly.pdbx_seq_one_letter_code
_entity_poly.pdbx_strand_id
1 'polypeptide(L)'
;MDALISDYLRYLERRHRQAGYPSDMDALAGRLGIEVLRGEYSVASGKQVQVSRGGTAATRRADTAHELVHALSEQGQYTGAIRREHASVPDLDEHLELLTEHGADLLLMPDALVADLLAQHGETATAVAQLAQEADVSLQQALRRFVFLNPAQKRVGYLLQGDYIWYALATGWARQWIGSRLEEAGFREAGGTLCASSYGRTGRIAVYCEV
;
A
#
# COMPACT_ATOMS: atom_id res chain seq x y z
N MET A 1 9.38 -11.81 8.22
CA MET A 1 7.92 -11.66 8.04
C MET A 1 7.25 -12.89 8.62
N ASP A 2 6.14 -12.70 9.33
CA ASP A 2 5.32 -13.79 9.88
C ASP A 2 4.86 -14.75 8.75
N ALA A 3 4.82 -16.06 9.03
CA ALA A 3 4.52 -17.07 8.02
C ALA A 3 3.05 -17.03 7.55
N LEU A 4 2.11 -16.78 8.45
CA LEU A 4 0.68 -16.65 8.14
C LEU A 4 0.43 -15.39 7.31
N ILE A 5 1.03 -14.26 7.71
CA ILE A 5 0.94 -13.01 6.94
C ILE A 5 1.55 -13.18 5.55
N SER A 6 2.71 -13.84 5.46
CA SER A 6 3.34 -14.07 4.16
C SER A 6 2.49 -14.97 3.25
N ASP A 7 1.85 -16.00 3.80
CA ASP A 7 0.93 -16.84 3.04
C ASP A 7 -0.34 -16.09 2.59
N TYR A 8 -0.91 -15.26 3.48
CA TYR A 8 -2.04 -14.38 3.17
C TYR A 8 -1.75 -13.45 1.98
N LEU A 9 -0.62 -12.74 1.99
CA LEU A 9 -0.27 -11.83 0.90
C LEU A 9 -0.02 -12.58 -0.42
N ARG A 10 0.64 -13.75 -0.38
CA ARG A 10 0.78 -14.61 -1.55
C ARG A 10 -0.57 -15.13 -2.05
N TYR A 11 -1.52 -15.39 -1.16
CA TYR A 11 -2.88 -15.75 -1.56
C TYR A 11 -3.54 -14.63 -2.36
N LEU A 12 -3.51 -13.39 -1.89
CA LEU A 12 -4.06 -12.24 -2.62
C LEU A 12 -3.42 -12.11 -4.02
N GLU A 13 -2.10 -12.21 -4.09
CA GLU A 13 -1.37 -12.14 -5.36
C GLU A 13 -1.77 -13.27 -6.32
N ARG A 14 -1.91 -14.51 -5.83
CA ARG A 14 -2.40 -15.65 -6.63
C ARG A 14 -3.80 -15.40 -7.17
N ARG A 15 -4.69 -14.81 -6.38
CA ARG A 15 -6.06 -14.48 -6.82
C ARG A 15 -6.04 -13.41 -7.90
N HIS A 16 -5.23 -12.36 -7.74
CA HIS A 16 -5.06 -11.32 -8.76
C HIS A 16 -4.48 -11.88 -10.06
N ARG A 17 -3.48 -12.77 -9.96
CA ARG A 17 -2.89 -13.49 -11.09
C ARG A 17 -3.89 -14.37 -11.81
N GLN A 18 -4.71 -15.14 -11.08
CA GLN A 18 -5.77 -15.97 -11.66
C GLN A 18 -6.80 -15.15 -12.43
N ALA A 19 -7.06 -13.92 -11.99
CA ALA A 19 -7.90 -12.97 -12.70
C ALA A 19 -7.16 -12.27 -13.87
N GLY A 20 -5.88 -12.51 -14.09
CA GLY A 20 -5.10 -11.93 -15.19
C GLY A 20 -4.67 -10.47 -14.96
N TYR A 21 -4.41 -10.08 -13.70
CA TYR A 21 -3.92 -8.74 -13.31
C TYR A 21 -4.68 -7.53 -13.88
N PRO A 22 -6.02 -7.50 -13.88
CA PRO A 22 -6.74 -6.30 -14.29
C PRO A 22 -6.40 -5.14 -13.35
N SER A 23 -6.14 -3.96 -13.94
CA SER A 23 -5.90 -2.70 -13.22
C SER A 23 -7.20 -2.04 -12.76
N ASP A 24 -8.30 -2.33 -13.45
CA ASP A 24 -9.67 -1.99 -13.06
C ASP A 24 -10.16 -2.97 -11.98
N MET A 25 -10.51 -2.43 -10.81
CA MET A 25 -10.91 -3.22 -9.64
C MET A 25 -12.34 -3.77 -9.76
N ASP A 26 -13.23 -3.13 -10.51
CA ASP A 26 -14.56 -3.69 -10.77
C ASP A 26 -14.43 -4.90 -11.71
N ALA A 27 -13.55 -4.80 -12.71
CA ALA A 27 -13.23 -5.92 -13.59
C ALA A 27 -12.54 -7.07 -12.82
N LEU A 28 -11.65 -6.75 -11.88
CA LEU A 28 -11.05 -7.73 -10.97
C LEU A 28 -12.13 -8.47 -10.16
N ALA A 29 -13.02 -7.72 -9.52
CA ALA A 29 -14.12 -8.27 -8.73
C ALA A 29 -14.98 -9.24 -9.55
N GLY A 30 -15.39 -8.83 -10.76
CA GLY A 30 -16.19 -9.65 -11.66
C GLY A 30 -15.51 -10.97 -12.03
N ARG A 31 -14.20 -10.95 -12.30
CA ARG A 31 -13.42 -12.17 -12.60
C ARG A 31 -13.25 -13.09 -11.39
N LEU A 32 -13.30 -12.54 -10.18
CA LEU A 32 -13.25 -13.29 -8.92
C LEU A 32 -14.63 -13.76 -8.45
N GLY A 33 -15.70 -13.40 -9.15
CA GLY A 33 -17.07 -13.71 -8.75
C GLY A 33 -17.52 -12.93 -7.50
N ILE A 34 -16.98 -11.71 -7.32
CA ILE A 34 -17.35 -10.77 -6.27
C ILE A 34 -18.16 -9.65 -6.89
N GLU A 35 -19.35 -9.39 -6.36
CA GLU A 35 -20.24 -8.34 -6.83
C GLU A 35 -19.86 -6.99 -6.20
N VAL A 36 -19.71 -5.95 -7.03
CA VAL A 36 -19.44 -4.59 -6.57
C VAL A 36 -20.73 -3.76 -6.62
N LEU A 37 -21.17 -3.30 -5.47
CA LEU A 37 -22.32 -2.41 -5.29
C LEU A 37 -21.85 -0.99 -4.99
N ARG A 38 -22.64 0.01 -5.39
CA ARG A 38 -22.37 1.42 -5.07
C ARG A 38 -23.37 1.89 -4.01
N GLY A 39 -22.89 2.23 -2.83
CA GLY A 39 -23.72 2.59 -1.67
C GLY A 39 -23.29 3.87 -0.97
N GLU A 40 -23.78 4.04 0.26
CA GLU A 40 -23.46 5.20 1.11
C GLU A 40 -22.06 5.07 1.73
N TYR A 41 -21.72 3.86 2.18
CA TYR A 41 -20.45 3.51 2.81
C TYR A 41 -19.74 2.38 2.04
N SER A 42 -18.43 2.21 2.30
CA SER A 42 -17.65 1.07 1.81
C SER A 42 -17.67 -0.05 2.84
N VAL A 43 -17.95 -1.28 2.40
CA VAL A 43 -17.96 -2.48 3.26
C VAL A 43 -17.92 -3.76 2.44
N ALA A 44 -17.27 -4.80 2.95
CA ALA A 44 -17.34 -6.16 2.41
C ALA A 44 -18.32 -7.05 3.20
N SER A 45 -19.04 -7.91 2.48
CA SER A 45 -19.91 -8.92 3.07
C SER A 45 -19.94 -10.17 2.19
N GLY A 46 -19.12 -11.17 2.55
CA GLY A 46 -19.07 -12.45 1.83
C GLY A 46 -18.61 -12.31 0.37
N LYS A 47 -19.55 -12.42 -0.57
CA LYS A 47 -19.28 -12.28 -2.03
C LYS A 47 -19.69 -10.94 -2.61
N GLN A 48 -20.03 -9.99 -1.75
CA GLN A 48 -20.43 -8.65 -2.16
C GLN A 48 -19.51 -7.64 -1.50
N VAL A 49 -19.12 -6.62 -2.25
CA VAL A 49 -18.43 -5.44 -1.74
C VAL A 49 -19.24 -4.22 -2.12
N GLN A 50 -19.52 -3.36 -1.16
CA GLN A 50 -20.13 -2.07 -1.37
C GLN A 50 -19.02 -1.01 -1.33
N VAL A 51 -19.09 -0.02 -2.21
CA VAL A 51 -18.15 1.11 -2.24
C VAL A 51 -18.92 2.41 -2.26
N SER A 52 -18.46 3.39 -1.49
CA SER A 52 -19.13 4.70 -1.39
C SER A 52 -19.22 5.42 -2.75
N ARG A 53 -20.35 6.08 -2.98
CA ARG A 53 -20.57 6.91 -4.17
C ARG A 53 -19.82 8.25 -4.14
N GLY A 54 -19.45 8.75 -2.96
CA GLY A 54 -19.02 10.12 -2.74
C GLY A 54 -17.59 10.48 -3.15
N GLY A 55 -16.78 9.53 -3.62
CA GLY A 55 -15.36 9.73 -3.93
C GLY A 55 -15.04 10.07 -5.39
N THR A 56 -13.79 10.45 -5.64
CA THR A 56 -13.22 10.53 -7.01
C THR A 56 -13.10 9.14 -7.64
N ALA A 57 -12.79 9.04 -8.93
CA ALA A 57 -12.55 7.74 -9.57
C ALA A 57 -11.39 6.97 -8.90
N ALA A 58 -10.29 7.65 -8.60
CA ALA A 58 -9.14 7.08 -7.90
C ALA A 58 -9.51 6.62 -6.47
N THR A 59 -10.27 7.45 -5.73
CA THR A 59 -10.77 7.07 -4.39
C THR A 59 -11.62 5.81 -4.47
N ARG A 60 -12.60 5.75 -5.39
CA ARG A 60 -13.45 4.57 -5.54
C ARG A 60 -12.65 3.33 -5.94
N ARG A 61 -11.62 3.49 -6.79
CA ARG A 61 -10.74 2.38 -7.15
C ARG A 61 -9.97 1.86 -5.94
N ALA A 62 -9.43 2.74 -5.12
CA ALA A 62 -8.73 2.38 -3.88
C ALA A 62 -9.67 1.69 -2.88
N ASP A 63 -10.87 2.25 -2.66
CA ASP A 63 -11.90 1.65 -1.80
C ASP A 63 -12.31 0.27 -2.32
N THR A 64 -12.51 0.12 -3.64
CA THR A 64 -12.85 -1.18 -4.24
C THR A 64 -11.73 -2.20 -4.00
N ALA A 65 -10.46 -1.81 -4.15
CA ALA A 65 -9.33 -2.70 -3.85
C ALA A 65 -9.30 -3.11 -2.37
N HIS A 66 -9.55 -2.17 -1.46
CA HIS A 66 -9.60 -2.42 -0.02
C HIS A 66 -10.70 -3.42 0.35
N GLU A 67 -11.94 -3.19 -0.11
CA GLU A 67 -13.04 -4.11 0.18
C GLU A 67 -12.87 -5.48 -0.50
N LEU A 68 -12.25 -5.53 -1.68
CA LEU A 68 -11.91 -6.80 -2.32
C LEU A 68 -10.96 -7.63 -1.46
N VAL A 69 -10.02 -6.99 -0.78
CA VAL A 69 -9.09 -7.67 0.11
C VAL A 69 -9.81 -8.24 1.33
N HIS A 70 -10.76 -7.51 1.92
CA HIS A 70 -11.64 -8.07 2.96
C HIS A 70 -12.39 -9.31 2.47
N ALA A 71 -13.09 -9.21 1.33
CA ALA A 71 -13.85 -10.33 0.76
C ALA A 71 -12.95 -11.54 0.45
N LEU A 72 -11.75 -11.30 -0.09
CA LEU A 72 -10.78 -12.35 -0.36
C LEU A 72 -10.24 -12.99 0.93
N SER A 73 -9.96 -12.19 1.96
CA SER A 73 -9.52 -12.67 3.27
C SER A 73 -10.56 -13.59 3.92
N GLU A 74 -11.85 -13.22 3.84
CA GLU A 74 -12.95 -14.06 4.31
C GLU A 74 -13.05 -15.37 3.54
N GLN A 75 -13.00 -15.32 2.20
CA GLN A 75 -13.03 -16.52 1.34
C GLN A 75 -11.85 -17.46 1.61
N GLY A 76 -10.67 -16.89 1.88
CA GLY A 76 -9.45 -17.64 2.23
C GLY A 76 -9.36 -18.04 3.70
N GLN A 77 -10.36 -17.68 4.53
CA GLN A 77 -10.40 -17.93 5.97
C GLN A 77 -9.23 -17.30 6.76
N TYR A 78 -8.58 -16.26 6.22
CA TYR A 78 -7.43 -15.61 6.84
C TYR A 78 -7.81 -14.71 8.00
N THR A 79 -8.93 -13.98 7.93
CA THR A 79 -9.39 -13.11 9.03
C THR A 79 -9.49 -13.89 10.36
N GLY A 80 -10.15 -15.05 10.35
CA GLY A 80 -10.27 -15.89 11.54
C GLY A 80 -8.94 -16.50 11.99
N ALA A 81 -8.06 -16.86 11.05
CA ALA A 81 -6.74 -17.40 11.38
C ALA A 81 -5.85 -16.34 12.04
N ILE A 82 -5.75 -15.14 11.44
CA ILE A 82 -4.94 -14.03 11.97
C ILE A 82 -5.46 -13.62 13.35
N ARG A 83 -6.79 -13.54 13.55
CA ARG A 83 -7.34 -13.22 14.88
C ARG A 83 -6.93 -14.21 15.97
N ARG A 84 -6.79 -15.50 15.65
CA ARG A 84 -6.35 -16.52 16.61
C ARG A 84 -4.85 -16.45 16.87
N GLU A 85 -4.04 -16.40 15.82
CA GLU A 85 -2.58 -16.48 15.94
C GLU A 85 -1.97 -15.15 16.44
N HIS A 86 -2.63 -14.02 16.17
CA HIS A 86 -2.19 -12.67 16.58
C HIS A 86 -3.02 -12.12 17.75
N ALA A 87 -3.63 -12.99 18.57
CA ALA A 87 -4.52 -12.59 19.66
C ALA A 87 -3.87 -11.69 20.74
N SER A 88 -2.53 -11.61 20.77
CA SER A 88 -1.79 -10.74 21.68
C SER A 88 -1.65 -9.29 21.17
N VAL A 89 -2.04 -9.00 19.93
CA VAL A 89 -1.98 -7.64 19.38
C VAL A 89 -3.02 -6.77 20.11
N PRO A 90 -2.62 -5.63 20.73
CA PRO A 90 -3.54 -4.83 21.56
C PRO A 90 -4.77 -4.31 20.81
N ASP A 91 -4.61 -3.88 19.57
CA ASP A 91 -5.70 -3.50 18.67
C ASP A 91 -5.68 -4.40 17.43
N LEU A 92 -6.40 -5.52 17.56
CA LEU A 92 -6.45 -6.54 16.52
C LEU A 92 -7.26 -6.08 15.29
N ASP A 93 -8.22 -5.18 15.47
CA ASP A 93 -9.02 -4.66 14.37
C ASP A 93 -8.18 -3.70 13.53
N GLU A 94 -7.48 -2.75 14.16
CA GLU A 94 -6.51 -1.88 13.48
C GLU A 94 -5.41 -2.70 12.77
N HIS A 95 -4.94 -3.78 13.40
CA HIS A 95 -3.95 -4.66 12.76
C HIS A 95 -4.47 -5.32 11.48
N LEU A 96 -5.72 -5.79 11.49
CA LEU A 96 -6.36 -6.36 10.30
C LEU A 96 -6.57 -5.29 9.22
N GLU A 97 -6.99 -4.09 9.59
CA GLU A 97 -7.15 -2.97 8.65
C GLU A 97 -5.82 -2.62 7.97
N LEU A 98 -4.72 -2.54 8.72
CA LEU A 98 -3.38 -2.30 8.15
C LEU A 98 -2.96 -3.41 7.16
N LEU A 99 -3.30 -4.67 7.46
CA LEU A 99 -3.07 -5.79 6.54
C LEU A 99 -3.95 -5.71 5.30
N THR A 100 -5.20 -5.25 5.44
CA THR A 100 -6.10 -4.98 4.32
C THR A 100 -5.56 -3.86 3.44
N GLU A 101 -5.10 -2.75 4.03
CA GLU A 101 -4.46 -1.66 3.31
C GLU A 101 -3.24 -2.14 2.51
N HIS A 102 -2.39 -2.96 3.12
CA HIS A 102 -1.22 -3.54 2.44
C HIS A 102 -1.63 -4.49 1.32
N GLY A 103 -2.66 -5.30 1.53
CA GLY A 103 -3.25 -6.14 0.48
C GLY A 103 -3.82 -5.32 -0.68
N ALA A 104 -4.46 -4.18 -0.39
CA ALA A 104 -5.03 -3.30 -1.40
C ALA A 104 -3.93 -2.69 -2.27
N ASP A 105 -2.83 -2.27 -1.64
CA ASP A 105 -1.65 -1.80 -2.36
C ASP A 105 -1.09 -2.86 -3.30
N LEU A 106 -1.11 -4.16 -2.93
CA LEU A 106 -0.67 -5.25 -3.83
C LEU A 106 -1.56 -5.37 -5.07
N LEU A 107 -2.88 -5.22 -4.91
CA LEU A 107 -3.81 -5.26 -6.04
C LEU A 107 -3.69 -4.02 -6.93
N LEU A 108 -3.50 -2.85 -6.34
CA LEU A 108 -3.38 -1.58 -7.06
C LEU A 108 -2.03 -1.42 -7.76
N MET A 109 -0.97 -1.97 -7.17
CA MET A 109 0.43 -1.86 -7.60
C MET A 109 1.11 -3.25 -7.60
N PRO A 110 0.83 -4.09 -8.62
CA PRO A 110 1.38 -5.44 -8.71
C PRO A 110 2.91 -5.46 -8.76
N ASP A 111 3.52 -6.57 -8.32
CA ASP A 111 4.98 -6.73 -8.29
C ASP A 111 5.65 -6.45 -9.64
N ALA A 112 5.01 -6.80 -10.76
CA ALA A 112 5.54 -6.52 -12.10
C ALA A 112 5.69 -5.02 -12.37
N LEU A 113 4.66 -4.22 -12.06
CA LEU A 113 4.71 -2.77 -12.19
C LEU A 113 5.81 -2.17 -11.32
N VAL A 114 5.90 -2.63 -10.07
CA VAL A 114 6.92 -2.16 -9.13
C VAL A 114 8.32 -2.52 -9.63
N ALA A 115 8.53 -3.76 -10.08
CA ALA A 115 9.81 -4.22 -10.62
C ALA A 115 10.25 -3.41 -11.85
N ASP A 116 9.33 -3.13 -12.77
CA ASP A 116 9.61 -2.34 -13.98
C ASP A 116 10.04 -0.91 -13.63
N LEU A 117 9.38 -0.28 -12.65
CA LEU A 117 9.72 1.07 -12.21
C LEU A 117 11.04 1.11 -11.42
N LEU A 118 11.30 0.10 -10.59
CA LEU A 118 12.58 -0.03 -9.88
C LEU A 118 13.74 -0.30 -10.84
N ALA A 119 13.52 -1.04 -11.93
CA ALA A 119 14.53 -1.24 -12.97
C ALA A 119 14.88 0.08 -13.68
N GLN A 120 13.92 0.97 -13.87
CA GLN A 120 14.11 2.26 -14.55
C GLN A 120 14.70 3.35 -13.63
N HIS A 121 14.27 3.39 -12.37
CA HIS A 121 14.54 4.51 -11.47
C HIS A 121 15.38 4.14 -10.24
N GLY A 122 15.71 2.86 -10.06
CA GLY A 122 16.31 2.34 -8.84
C GLY A 122 15.39 2.45 -7.62
N GLU A 123 15.93 2.11 -6.44
CA GLU A 123 15.22 2.26 -5.16
C GLU A 123 15.25 3.72 -4.66
N THR A 124 14.57 4.60 -5.38
CA THR A 124 14.64 6.05 -5.16
C THR A 124 13.28 6.70 -4.90
N ALA A 125 13.28 7.93 -4.35
CA ALA A 125 12.08 8.74 -4.20
C ALA A 125 11.38 9.02 -5.54
N THR A 126 12.12 9.04 -6.65
CA THR A 126 11.56 9.15 -8.00
C THR A 126 10.74 7.91 -8.36
N ALA A 127 11.20 6.70 -8.01
CA ALA A 127 10.42 5.49 -8.24
C ALA A 127 9.06 5.53 -7.51
N VAL A 128 9.01 6.07 -6.29
CA VAL A 128 7.75 6.26 -5.55
C VAL A 128 6.82 7.25 -6.25
N ALA A 129 7.35 8.38 -6.74
CA ALA A 129 6.57 9.36 -7.49
C ALA A 129 5.99 8.76 -8.77
N GLN A 130 6.81 8.03 -9.53
CA GLN A 130 6.38 7.36 -10.75
C GLN A 130 5.36 6.25 -10.47
N LEU A 131 5.55 5.49 -9.39
CA LEU A 131 4.59 4.46 -8.98
C LEU A 131 3.22 5.06 -8.65
N ALA A 132 3.18 6.18 -7.93
CA ALA A 132 1.92 6.87 -7.63
C ALA A 132 1.21 7.35 -8.90
N GLN A 133 1.96 7.88 -9.85
CA GLN A 133 1.45 8.38 -11.12
C GLN A 133 0.93 7.24 -12.02
N GLU A 134 1.76 6.23 -12.27
CA GLU A 134 1.43 5.11 -13.17
C GLU A 134 0.29 4.24 -12.63
N ALA A 135 0.22 4.07 -11.31
CA ALA A 135 -0.85 3.30 -10.69
C ALA A 135 -2.10 4.14 -10.36
N ASP A 136 -2.10 5.46 -10.60
CA ASP A 136 -3.16 6.39 -10.20
C ASP A 136 -3.60 6.22 -8.73
N VAL A 137 -2.62 6.31 -7.81
CA VAL A 137 -2.82 6.18 -6.36
C VAL A 137 -2.24 7.37 -5.59
N SER A 138 -2.57 7.48 -4.30
CA SER A 138 -1.93 8.47 -3.43
C SER A 138 -0.44 8.19 -3.22
N LEU A 139 0.33 9.24 -2.93
CA LEU A 139 1.73 9.09 -2.52
C LEU A 139 1.88 8.24 -1.26
N GLN A 140 0.90 8.25 -0.35
CA GLN A 140 0.94 7.44 0.87
C GLN A 140 0.89 5.95 0.53
N GLN A 141 -0.03 5.56 -0.36
CA GLN A 141 -0.13 4.18 -0.86
C GLN A 141 1.14 3.76 -1.60
N ALA A 142 1.64 4.58 -2.52
CA ALA A 142 2.87 4.28 -3.25
C ALA A 142 4.09 4.15 -2.32
N LEU A 143 4.20 5.03 -1.31
CA LEU A 143 5.28 4.97 -0.34
C LEU A 143 5.16 3.71 0.54
N ARG A 144 3.95 3.36 0.99
CA ARG A 144 3.70 2.14 1.76
C ARG A 144 4.06 0.90 0.97
N ARG A 145 3.63 0.84 -0.29
CA ARG A 145 3.99 -0.23 -1.21
C ARG A 145 5.50 -0.37 -1.38
N PHE A 146 6.20 0.75 -1.59
CA PHE A 146 7.65 0.77 -1.76
C PHE A 146 8.39 0.33 -0.48
N VAL A 147 8.04 0.90 0.67
CA VAL A 147 8.72 0.61 1.95
C VAL A 147 8.56 -0.85 2.34
N PHE A 148 7.37 -1.42 2.16
CA PHE A 148 7.08 -2.80 2.55
C PHE A 148 7.27 -3.84 1.43
N LEU A 149 7.79 -3.45 0.25
CA LEU A 149 8.06 -4.39 -0.85
C LEU A 149 9.03 -5.50 -0.44
N ASN A 150 10.06 -5.17 0.34
CA ASN A 150 10.97 -6.15 0.93
C ASN A 150 11.11 -5.88 2.45
N PRO A 151 10.30 -6.54 3.29
CA PRO A 151 10.34 -6.34 4.74
C PRO A 151 11.66 -6.75 5.40
N ALA A 152 12.53 -7.50 4.71
CA ALA A 152 13.84 -7.89 5.23
C ALA A 152 14.90 -6.79 5.05
N GLN A 153 14.67 -5.84 4.13
CA GLN A 153 15.57 -4.71 3.91
C GLN A 153 15.14 -3.52 4.77
N LYS A 154 16.09 -2.82 5.38
CA LYS A 154 15.76 -1.59 6.12
C LYS A 154 15.49 -0.46 5.12
N ARG A 155 14.26 0.02 5.12
CA ARG A 155 13.80 1.15 4.32
C ARG A 155 13.10 2.16 5.21
N VAL A 156 13.25 3.43 4.85
CA VAL A 156 12.47 4.53 5.42
C VAL A 156 11.99 5.44 4.31
N GLY A 157 10.75 5.88 4.44
CA GLY A 157 10.10 6.80 3.52
C GLY A 157 9.45 7.94 4.27
N TYR A 158 9.55 9.15 3.72
CA TYR A 158 8.95 10.37 4.24
C TYR A 158 8.18 11.12 3.15
N LEU A 159 7.03 11.66 3.51
CA LEU A 159 6.35 12.71 2.73
C LEU A 159 6.48 14.03 3.48
N LEU A 160 6.80 15.08 2.73
CA LEU A 160 7.11 16.40 3.29
C LEU A 160 6.13 17.47 2.84
N GLN A 161 5.85 18.39 3.76
CA GLN A 161 5.14 19.64 3.52
C GLN A 161 6.10 20.78 3.86
N GLY A 162 6.61 21.44 2.82
CA GLY A 162 7.82 22.25 2.94
C GLY A 162 9.01 21.35 3.34
N ASP A 163 9.66 21.69 4.45
CA ASP A 163 10.79 20.93 4.98
C ASP A 163 10.41 19.98 6.12
N TYR A 164 9.12 19.88 6.46
CA TYR A 164 8.65 19.09 7.61
C TYR A 164 8.04 17.77 7.17
N ILE A 165 8.39 16.71 7.88
CA ILE A 165 7.83 15.37 7.71
C ILE A 165 6.40 15.38 8.25
N TRP A 166 5.41 15.04 7.44
CA TRP A 166 4.02 14.87 7.90
C TRP A 166 3.55 13.42 7.81
N TYR A 167 4.27 12.58 7.06
CA TYR A 167 4.03 11.14 6.97
C TYR A 167 5.35 10.38 6.91
N ALA A 168 5.45 9.27 7.63
CA ALA A 168 6.66 8.46 7.72
C ALA A 168 6.31 6.97 7.78
N LEU A 169 7.09 6.14 7.09
CA LEU A 169 7.01 4.68 7.14
C LEU A 169 8.41 4.08 7.20
N ALA A 170 8.58 2.98 7.93
CA ALA A 170 9.84 2.25 7.97
C ALA A 170 9.64 0.75 8.23
N THR A 171 10.51 -0.08 7.68
CA THR A 171 10.67 -1.52 8.02
C THR A 171 11.66 -1.76 9.16
N GLY A 172 12.10 -0.69 9.81
CA GLY A 172 13.07 -0.70 10.90
C GLY A 172 13.07 0.65 11.63
N TRP A 173 14.22 1.06 12.16
CA TRP A 173 14.33 2.34 12.85
C TRP A 173 14.36 3.53 11.88
N ALA A 174 13.52 4.53 12.14
CA ALA A 174 13.53 5.80 11.42
C ALA A 174 14.35 6.84 12.21
N ARG A 175 15.27 7.53 11.51
CA ARG A 175 16.12 8.58 12.12
C ARG A 175 15.36 9.82 12.56
N GLN A 176 14.25 10.09 11.88
CA GLN A 176 13.46 11.30 12.05
C GLN A 176 11.98 10.97 12.17
N TRP A 177 11.26 11.86 12.86
CA TRP A 177 9.88 11.66 13.27
C TRP A 177 8.95 12.59 12.52
N ILE A 178 7.66 12.23 12.45
CA ILE A 178 6.60 13.13 12.00
C ILE A 178 6.65 14.43 12.83
N GLY A 179 6.52 15.58 12.17
CA GLY A 179 6.67 16.91 12.72
C GLY A 179 8.12 17.44 12.74
N SER A 180 9.11 16.58 12.50
CA SER A 180 10.51 17.01 12.42
C SER A 180 10.81 17.63 11.06
N ARG A 181 11.76 18.57 11.06
CA ARG A 181 12.36 19.05 9.80
C ARG A 181 13.32 18.00 9.26
N LEU A 182 13.27 17.74 7.95
CA LEU A 182 14.25 16.88 7.30
C LEU A 182 15.58 17.61 7.16
N GLU A 183 16.60 17.13 7.86
CA GLU A 183 17.99 17.53 7.63
C GLU A 183 18.47 16.88 6.32
N GLU A 184 18.32 17.61 5.21
CA GLU A 184 18.50 17.05 3.87
C GLU A 184 19.93 16.70 3.51
N ALA A 185 20.91 17.48 4.01
CA ALA A 185 22.30 17.26 3.64
C ALA A 185 22.77 15.92 4.21
N GLY A 186 22.58 15.71 5.51
CA GLY A 186 22.89 14.43 6.14
C GLY A 186 21.99 13.29 5.66
N PHE A 187 20.74 13.56 5.26
CA PHE A 187 19.91 12.52 4.63
C PHE A 187 20.48 12.06 3.28
N ARG A 188 20.95 12.99 2.43
CA ARG A 188 21.60 12.66 1.15
C ARG A 188 22.97 12.01 1.34
N GLU A 189 23.77 12.50 2.28
CA GLU A 189 25.07 11.92 2.64
C GLU A 189 24.93 10.47 3.14
N ALA A 190 23.84 10.17 3.83
CA ALA A 190 23.50 8.81 4.23
C ALA A 190 23.06 7.93 3.06
N GLY A 191 22.95 8.44 1.82
CA GLY A 191 22.46 7.71 0.65
C GLY A 191 20.97 7.87 0.38
N GLY A 192 20.29 8.76 1.12
CA GLY A 192 18.89 9.07 0.90
C GLY A 192 18.64 9.86 -0.39
N THR A 193 17.49 9.63 -1.00
CA THR A 193 17.06 10.28 -2.23
C THR A 193 15.84 11.15 -1.97
N LEU A 194 15.72 12.25 -2.72
CA LEU A 194 14.59 13.17 -2.62
C LEU A 194 14.03 13.48 -4.01
N CYS A 195 12.71 13.59 -4.10
CA CYS A 195 12.00 13.94 -5.32
C CYS A 195 10.96 15.01 -5.00
N ALA A 196 10.88 16.07 -5.83
CA ALA A 196 9.76 16.99 -5.79
C ALA A 196 8.55 16.32 -6.45
N SER A 197 7.39 16.40 -5.81
CA SER A 197 6.16 15.87 -6.37
C SER A 197 5.15 16.99 -6.51
N SER A 198 4.48 17.05 -7.66
CA SER A 198 3.32 17.90 -7.88
C SER A 198 2.01 17.23 -7.43
N TYR A 199 2.09 16.06 -6.80
CA TYR A 199 0.93 15.25 -6.47
C TYR A 199 0.34 15.60 -5.09
N GLY A 200 -0.84 16.23 -5.09
CA GLY A 200 -1.59 16.56 -3.88
C GLY A 200 -0.99 17.70 -3.05
N ARG A 201 -1.23 17.70 -1.73
CA ARG A 201 -0.69 18.70 -0.77
C ARG A 201 0.79 18.49 -0.41
N THR A 202 1.39 17.42 -0.92
CA THR A 202 2.78 17.04 -0.64
C THR A 202 3.70 17.74 -1.60
N GLY A 203 4.72 18.44 -1.10
CA GLY A 203 5.71 19.06 -1.97
C GLY A 203 6.81 18.10 -2.40
N ARG A 204 7.18 17.15 -1.53
CA ARG A 204 8.40 16.35 -1.69
C ARG A 204 8.31 14.97 -1.03
N ILE A 205 9.05 14.03 -1.58
CA ILE A 205 9.21 12.66 -1.12
C ILE A 205 10.68 12.48 -0.76
N ALA A 206 10.98 11.78 0.34
CA ALA A 206 12.32 11.36 0.68
C ALA A 206 12.34 9.87 1.02
N VAL A 207 13.33 9.14 0.51
CA VAL A 207 13.44 7.68 0.67
C VAL A 207 14.89 7.30 0.92
N TYR A 208 15.11 6.37 1.83
CA TYR A 208 16.40 5.73 2.05
C TYR A 208 16.23 4.21 2.12
N CYS A 209 17.12 3.50 1.44
CA CYS A 209 17.24 2.05 1.47
C CYS A 209 18.68 1.69 1.90
N GLU A 210 18.81 0.84 2.91
CA GLU A 210 20.11 0.26 3.26
C GLU A 210 20.48 -0.79 2.19
N VAL A 211 21.67 -0.67 1.62
CA VAL A 211 22.24 -1.58 0.60
C VAL A 211 22.94 -2.75 1.28
#